data_AF-A0A7W1MEA9-F1
#
_entry.id   AF-A0A7W1MEA9-F1
#
_cell.length_a   1.000
_cell.length_b   1.000
_cell.length_c   1.000
_cell.angle_alpha   90.00
_cell.angle_beta   90.00
_cell.angle_gamma   90.00
#
_symmetry.space_group_name_H-M   'P 1'
#
loop_
_entity.id
_entity.type
_entity.pdbx_description
1 polymer ?
#
loop_
_entity_poly.entity_id
_entity_poly.type
_entity_poly.pdbx_seq_one_letter_code
_entity_poly.pdbx_strand_id
1 'polypeptide(L)'
;MRTLEKGQEKIKKICSILREETLEPAKKQAEEILDEARKQAETIIAEAQKNAKSVVVDTKAEMDQERNVFNSSLQQAVKQSLESLRQEIENNFFNNQLHHLIEKECSNPNLTANLINAIINALEKDGISADLSALVPKTISPHDVNVLLMKNVLNSLKENSVAVGKFAAGAQVRINNKKVTIDITEDALKDLLSNYVVRKDFRKMIFTV
;
A
#
# COMPACT_ATOMS: atom_id res chain seq x y z
N MET A 1 40.30 -25.96 104.44
CA MET A 1 40.85 -25.34 103.20
C MET A 1 40.97 -26.33 102.03
N ARG A 2 41.50 -27.55 102.21
CA ARG A 2 41.71 -28.53 101.11
C ARG A 2 40.46 -29.05 100.35
N THR A 3 39.26 -28.94 100.90
CA THR A 3 38.01 -29.42 100.27
C THR A 3 37.37 -28.39 99.32
N LEU A 4 37.61 -27.10 99.53
CA LEU A 4 37.14 -26.02 98.64
C LEU A 4 38.00 -25.94 97.36
N GLU A 5 39.31 -26.16 97.45
CA GLU A 5 40.21 -26.19 96.29
C GLU A 5 39.86 -27.31 95.30
N LYS A 6 39.56 -28.53 95.81
CA LYS A 6 39.12 -29.67 94.96
C LYS A 6 37.79 -29.43 94.25
N GLY A 7 36.89 -28.65 94.85
CA GLY A 7 35.61 -28.27 94.23
C GLY A 7 35.80 -27.25 93.10
N GLN A 8 36.65 -26.24 93.32
CA GLN A 8 37.02 -25.26 92.30
C GLN A 8 37.76 -25.90 91.12
N GLU A 9 38.64 -26.87 91.37
CA GLU A 9 39.33 -27.62 90.32
C GLU A 9 38.38 -28.42 89.43
N LYS A 10 37.39 -29.11 90.02
CA LYS A 10 36.39 -29.86 89.26
C LYS A 10 35.49 -28.94 88.42
N ILE A 11 35.08 -27.80 88.95
CA ILE A 11 34.29 -26.81 88.19
C ILE A 11 35.13 -26.24 87.04
N LYS A 12 36.40 -25.88 87.29
CA LYS A 12 37.31 -25.45 86.22
C LYS A 12 37.44 -26.51 85.14
N LYS A 13 37.60 -27.78 85.52
CA LYS A 13 37.76 -28.90 84.58
C LYS A 13 36.51 -29.13 83.73
N ILE A 14 35.32 -29.06 84.32
CA ILE A 14 34.03 -29.16 83.61
C ILE A 14 33.84 -27.95 82.68
N CYS A 15 34.16 -26.74 83.15
CA CYS A 15 34.11 -25.54 82.32
C CYS A 15 35.09 -25.60 81.14
N SER A 16 36.30 -26.15 81.32
CA SER A 16 37.24 -26.34 80.21
C SER A 16 36.77 -27.40 79.21
N ILE A 17 36.20 -28.50 79.68
CA ILE A 17 35.62 -29.54 78.81
C ILE A 17 34.43 -28.98 78.02
N LEU A 18 33.51 -28.25 78.66
CA LEU A 18 32.43 -27.55 77.96
C LEU A 18 32.98 -26.53 76.94
N ARG A 19 34.08 -25.87 77.27
CA ARG A 19 34.67 -24.89 76.37
C ARG A 19 35.26 -25.55 75.11
N GLU A 20 36.01 -26.64 75.28
CA GLU A 20 36.67 -27.38 74.20
C GLU A 20 35.69 -28.26 73.40
N GLU A 21 34.80 -28.98 74.06
CA GLU A 21 33.93 -29.96 73.39
C GLU A 21 32.65 -29.36 72.83
N THR A 22 32.19 -28.18 73.29
CA THR A 22 30.92 -27.60 72.82
C THR A 22 31.02 -26.17 72.30
N LEU A 23 31.70 -25.26 73.01
CA LEU A 23 31.77 -23.84 72.61
C LEU A 23 32.65 -23.59 71.37
N GLU A 24 33.85 -24.18 71.33
CA GLU A 24 34.75 -24.05 70.17
C GLU A 24 34.19 -24.69 68.89
N PRO A 25 33.66 -25.93 68.90
CA PRO A 25 33.04 -26.49 67.70
C PRO A 25 31.78 -25.72 67.27
N ALA A 26 30.99 -25.20 68.20
CA ALA A 26 29.83 -24.35 67.87
C ALA A 26 30.24 -23.03 67.21
N LYS A 27 31.31 -22.38 67.67
CA LYS A 27 31.86 -21.19 67.00
C LYS A 27 32.35 -21.50 65.60
N LYS A 28 33.05 -22.62 65.43
CA LYS A 28 33.58 -23.04 64.14
C LYS A 28 32.46 -23.31 63.13
N GLN A 29 31.39 -23.98 63.56
CA GLN A 29 30.18 -24.18 62.75
C GLN A 29 29.49 -22.85 62.41
N ALA A 30 29.42 -21.91 63.37
CA ALA A 30 28.86 -20.59 63.11
C ALA A 30 29.70 -19.79 62.07
N GLU A 31 31.02 -19.90 62.13
CA GLU A 31 31.92 -19.32 61.13
C GLU A 31 31.74 -19.97 59.75
N GLU A 32 31.62 -21.29 59.68
CA GLU A 32 31.34 -22.02 58.44
C GLU A 32 30.00 -21.60 57.81
N ILE A 33 28.93 -21.49 58.60
CA ILE A 33 27.62 -21.00 58.13
C ILE A 33 27.72 -19.55 57.62
N LEU A 34 28.46 -18.69 58.30
CA LEU A 34 28.69 -17.31 57.88
C LEU A 34 29.47 -17.23 56.56
N ASP A 35 30.47 -18.08 56.38
CA ASP A 35 31.26 -18.14 55.14
C ASP A 35 30.43 -18.67 53.97
N GLU A 36 29.63 -19.71 54.18
CA GLU A 36 28.70 -20.22 53.17
C GLU A 36 27.64 -19.18 52.79
N ALA A 37 27.04 -18.49 53.77
CA ALA A 37 26.06 -17.44 53.52
C ALA A 37 26.66 -16.27 52.71
N ARG A 38 27.92 -15.91 52.98
CA ARG A 38 28.65 -14.89 52.20
C ARG A 38 28.89 -15.34 50.77
N LYS A 39 29.36 -16.57 50.55
CA LYS A 39 29.55 -17.14 49.21
C LYS A 39 28.25 -17.21 48.40
N GLN A 40 27.15 -17.59 49.05
CA GLN A 40 25.82 -17.58 48.42
C GLN A 40 25.40 -16.16 48.04
N ALA A 41 25.57 -15.18 48.94
CA ALA A 41 25.27 -13.78 48.65
C ALA A 41 26.09 -13.23 47.48
N GLU A 42 27.39 -13.53 47.43
CA GLU A 42 28.26 -13.16 46.30
C GLU A 42 27.81 -13.79 44.99
N THR A 43 27.40 -15.06 45.02
CA THR A 43 26.87 -15.77 43.84
C THR A 43 25.59 -15.11 43.35
N ILE A 44 24.65 -14.80 44.23
CA ILE A 44 23.39 -14.11 43.89
C ILE A 44 23.68 -12.74 43.26
N ILE A 45 24.62 -11.97 43.81
CA ILE A 45 24.99 -10.67 43.26
C ILE A 45 25.63 -10.83 41.88
N ALA A 46 26.51 -11.81 41.70
CA ALA A 46 27.16 -12.08 40.42
C ALA A 46 26.14 -12.50 39.34
N GLU A 47 25.18 -13.35 39.68
CA GLU A 47 24.08 -13.74 38.78
C GLU A 47 23.18 -12.55 38.45
N ALA A 48 22.80 -11.74 39.44
CA ALA A 48 22.01 -10.54 39.22
C ALA A 48 22.72 -9.55 38.28
N GLN A 49 24.03 -9.34 38.46
CA GLN A 49 24.83 -8.50 37.58
C GLN A 49 24.93 -9.07 36.16
N LYS A 50 25.08 -10.39 36.02
CA LYS A 50 25.10 -11.06 34.72
C LYS A 50 23.76 -10.91 34.00
N ASN A 51 22.65 -11.13 34.70
CA ASN A 51 21.31 -10.98 34.16
C ASN A 51 21.04 -9.53 33.75
N ALA A 52 21.40 -8.56 34.59
CA ALA A 52 21.27 -7.14 34.26
C ALA A 52 22.06 -6.77 33.00
N LYS A 53 23.29 -7.29 32.83
CA LYS A 53 24.07 -7.11 31.61
C LYS A 53 23.40 -7.75 30.39
N SER A 54 22.86 -8.96 30.52
CA SER A 54 22.13 -9.63 29.43
C SER A 54 20.95 -8.79 28.99
N VAL A 55 20.09 -8.38 29.93
CA VAL A 55 18.91 -7.55 29.65
C VAL A 55 19.30 -6.28 28.89
N VAL A 56 20.36 -5.57 29.30
CA VAL A 56 20.81 -4.37 28.60
C VAL A 56 21.31 -4.66 27.17
N VAL A 57 21.98 -5.80 26.95
CA VAL A 57 22.43 -6.21 25.61
C VAL A 57 21.25 -6.59 24.73
N ASP A 58 20.32 -7.39 25.25
CA ASP A 58 19.14 -7.88 24.54
C ASP A 58 18.22 -6.71 24.16
N THR A 59 17.94 -5.80 25.11
CA THR A 59 17.16 -4.58 24.83
C THR A 59 17.82 -3.69 23.78
N LYS A 60 19.15 -3.55 23.78
CA LYS A 60 19.85 -2.78 22.73
C LYS A 60 19.70 -3.42 21.36
N ALA A 61 19.83 -4.75 21.28
CA ALA A 61 19.65 -5.48 20.03
C ALA A 61 18.21 -5.34 19.49
N GLU A 62 17.21 -5.44 20.37
CA GLU A 62 15.80 -5.21 20.03
C GLU A 62 15.57 -3.78 19.52
N MET A 63 16.11 -2.77 20.21
CA MET A 63 16.00 -1.36 19.80
C MET A 63 16.63 -1.11 18.43
N ASP A 64 17.79 -1.70 18.15
CA ASP A 64 18.45 -1.56 16.85
C ASP A 64 17.63 -2.24 15.74
N GLN A 65 17.06 -3.41 16.02
CA GLN A 65 16.15 -4.10 15.10
C GLN A 65 14.91 -3.24 14.82
N GLU A 66 14.25 -2.72 15.86
CA GLU A 66 13.06 -1.88 15.74
C GLU A 66 13.37 -0.61 14.94
N ARG A 67 14.53 0.02 15.20
CA ARG A 67 14.98 1.19 14.45
C ARG A 67 15.17 0.89 12.96
N ASN A 68 15.72 -0.27 12.62
CA ASN A 68 15.88 -0.70 11.23
C ASN A 68 14.53 -0.93 10.54
N VAL A 69 13.59 -1.56 11.23
CA VAL A 69 12.21 -1.76 10.75
C VAL A 69 11.51 -0.42 10.54
N PHE A 70 11.67 0.51 11.48
CA PHE A 70 11.09 1.84 11.41
C PHE A 70 11.65 2.64 10.22
N ASN A 71 12.97 2.64 10.02
CA ASN A 71 13.62 3.29 8.89
C ASN A 71 13.13 2.72 7.55
N SER A 72 12.99 1.39 7.45
CA SER A 72 12.48 0.72 6.25
C SER A 72 11.02 1.11 5.98
N SER A 73 10.19 1.14 7.03
CA SER A 73 8.80 1.57 6.97
C SER A 73 8.68 3.04 6.53
N LEU A 74 9.53 3.93 7.04
CA LEU A 74 9.58 5.33 6.61
C LEU A 74 9.94 5.47 5.13
N GLN A 75 10.97 4.76 4.67
CA GLN A 75 11.34 4.78 3.25
C GLN A 75 10.20 4.27 2.36
N GLN A 76 9.49 3.24 2.82
CA GLN A 76 8.33 2.71 2.10
C GLN A 76 7.16 3.71 2.08
N ALA A 77 6.88 4.36 3.20
CA ALA A 77 5.87 5.41 3.29
C ALA A 77 6.18 6.56 2.32
N VAL A 78 7.43 7.02 2.25
CA VAL A 78 7.85 8.06 1.29
C VAL A 78 7.61 7.61 -0.16
N LYS A 79 8.00 6.39 -0.51
CA LYS A 79 7.77 5.84 -1.86
C LYS A 79 6.27 5.77 -2.18
N GLN A 80 5.46 5.33 -1.23
CA GLN A 80 4.01 5.25 -1.37
C GLN A 80 3.39 6.65 -1.53
N SER A 81 3.77 7.61 -0.70
CA SER A 81 3.29 8.99 -0.81
C SER A 81 3.65 9.63 -2.15
N LEU A 82 4.87 9.40 -2.65
CA LEU A 82 5.27 9.87 -3.97
C LEU A 82 4.45 9.22 -5.08
N GLU A 83 4.19 7.92 -5.01
CA GLU A 83 3.35 7.25 -6.01
C GLU A 83 1.89 7.70 -5.94
N SER A 84 1.33 7.87 -4.75
CA SER A 84 0.00 8.44 -4.56
C SER A 84 -0.10 9.83 -5.16
N LEU A 85 0.91 10.68 -4.95
CA LEU A 85 0.97 12.01 -5.56
C LEU A 85 1.03 11.93 -7.09
N ARG A 86 1.84 11.04 -7.67
CA ARG A 86 1.88 10.85 -9.14
C ARG A 86 0.52 10.42 -9.68
N GLN A 87 -0.15 9.49 -9.01
CA GLN A 87 -1.50 9.04 -9.37
C GLN A 87 -2.53 10.16 -9.27
N GLU A 88 -2.43 11.00 -8.24
CA GLU A 88 -3.30 12.14 -8.07
C GLU A 88 -3.11 13.18 -9.18
N ILE A 89 -1.86 13.45 -9.58
CA ILE A 89 -1.55 14.32 -10.73
C ILE A 89 -2.14 13.74 -12.03
N GLU A 90 -1.97 12.44 -12.27
CA GLU A 90 -2.57 11.77 -13.45
C GLU A 90 -4.09 11.88 -13.47
N ASN A 91 -4.74 11.60 -12.34
CA ASN A 91 -6.20 11.56 -12.28
C ASN A 91 -6.82 12.96 -12.29
N ASN A 92 -6.29 13.90 -11.51
CA ASN A 92 -6.92 15.20 -11.34
C ASN A 92 -6.50 16.22 -12.40
N PHE A 93 -5.25 16.16 -12.86
CA PHE A 93 -4.77 17.13 -13.84
C PHE A 93 -4.98 16.59 -15.26
N PHE A 94 -4.51 15.38 -15.53
CA PHE A 94 -4.50 14.88 -16.89
C PHE A 94 -5.88 14.40 -17.36
N ASN A 95 -6.57 13.55 -16.61
CA ASN A 95 -7.87 13.01 -17.07
C ASN A 95 -8.96 14.09 -17.16
N ASN A 96 -8.95 15.10 -16.29
CA ASN A 96 -9.92 16.20 -16.35
C ASN A 96 -9.67 17.12 -17.55
N GLN A 97 -8.42 17.50 -17.81
CA GLN A 97 -8.11 18.30 -18.99
C GLN A 97 -8.32 17.53 -20.29
N LEU A 98 -7.95 16.24 -20.32
CA LEU A 98 -8.23 15.37 -21.46
C LEU A 98 -9.73 15.28 -21.72
N HIS A 99 -10.55 15.10 -20.68
CA HIS A 99 -12.00 15.06 -20.82
C HIS A 99 -12.55 16.35 -21.43
N HIS A 100 -12.15 17.51 -20.91
CA HIS A 100 -12.58 18.81 -21.46
C HIS A 100 -12.11 19.00 -22.92
N LEU A 101 -10.91 18.55 -23.29
CA LEU A 101 -10.43 18.61 -24.67
C LEU A 101 -11.25 17.69 -25.59
N ILE A 102 -11.52 16.45 -25.16
CA ILE A 102 -12.32 15.48 -25.92
C ILE A 102 -13.76 16.00 -26.09
N GLU A 103 -14.39 16.46 -25.01
CA GLU A 103 -15.76 17.00 -25.04
C GLU A 103 -15.86 18.18 -26.03
N LYS A 104 -14.91 19.11 -25.96
CA LYS A 104 -14.86 20.28 -26.86
C LYS A 104 -14.72 19.87 -28.33
N GLU A 105 -13.78 18.99 -28.66
CA GLU A 105 -13.53 18.59 -30.05
C GLU A 105 -14.61 17.64 -30.59
N CYS A 106 -15.17 16.75 -29.75
CA CYS A 106 -16.25 15.83 -30.11
C CYS A 106 -17.63 16.51 -30.19
N SER A 107 -17.73 17.76 -29.73
CA SER A 107 -18.90 18.62 -29.95
C SER A 107 -18.90 19.27 -31.35
N ASN A 108 -17.82 19.12 -32.13
CA ASN A 108 -17.75 19.67 -33.48
C ASN A 108 -18.48 18.76 -34.50
N PRO A 109 -19.53 19.26 -35.20
CA PRO A 109 -20.28 18.47 -36.17
C PRO A 109 -19.44 17.86 -37.29
N ASN A 110 -18.35 18.53 -37.70
CA ASN A 110 -17.44 18.02 -38.75
C ASN A 110 -16.67 16.79 -38.27
N LEU A 111 -16.21 16.80 -37.02
CA LEU A 111 -15.46 15.68 -36.45
C LEU A 111 -16.39 14.48 -36.26
N THR A 112 -17.60 14.70 -35.74
CA THR A 112 -18.66 13.68 -35.62
C THR A 112 -18.98 13.04 -36.97
N ALA A 113 -19.18 13.84 -38.03
CA ALA A 113 -19.44 13.33 -39.37
C ALA A 113 -18.25 12.51 -39.91
N ASN A 114 -17.01 12.99 -39.71
CA ASN A 114 -15.81 12.27 -40.11
C ASN A 114 -15.64 10.92 -39.38
N LEU A 115 -15.95 10.88 -38.09
CA LEU A 115 -15.93 9.63 -37.31
C LEU A 115 -16.95 8.64 -37.84
N ILE A 116 -18.19 9.07 -38.06
CA ILE A 116 -19.26 8.22 -38.61
C ILE A 116 -18.84 7.70 -40.00
N ASN A 117 -18.32 8.57 -40.87
CA ASN A 117 -17.81 8.21 -42.18
C ASN A 117 -16.70 7.15 -42.08
N ALA A 118 -15.73 7.32 -41.17
CA ALA A 118 -14.62 6.39 -40.98
C ALA A 118 -15.11 5.02 -40.50
N ILE A 119 -16.05 4.98 -39.55
CA ILE A 119 -16.64 3.73 -39.03
C ILE A 119 -17.37 2.98 -40.15
N ILE A 120 -18.23 3.68 -40.90
CA ILE A 120 -19.04 3.06 -41.95
C ILE A 120 -18.14 2.54 -43.08
N ASN A 121 -17.14 3.31 -43.50
CA ASN A 121 -16.16 2.86 -44.48
C ASN A 121 -15.35 1.63 -44.00
N ALA A 122 -15.01 1.55 -42.71
CA ALA A 122 -14.32 0.39 -42.15
C ALA A 122 -15.23 -0.85 -42.16
N LEU A 123 -16.51 -0.70 -41.79
CA LEU A 123 -17.49 -1.78 -41.85
C LEU A 123 -17.74 -2.28 -43.28
N GLU A 124 -17.79 -1.37 -44.25
CA GLU A 124 -17.92 -1.72 -45.67
C GLU A 124 -16.70 -2.50 -46.18
N LYS A 125 -15.49 -2.10 -45.78
CA LYS A 125 -14.25 -2.84 -46.11
C LYS A 125 -14.23 -4.26 -45.55
N ASP A 126 -14.81 -4.45 -44.37
CA ASP A 126 -14.95 -5.76 -43.73
C ASP A 126 -16.15 -6.58 -44.28
N GLY A 127 -16.80 -6.11 -45.35
CA GLY A 127 -17.90 -6.79 -46.01
C GLY A 127 -19.22 -6.76 -45.22
N ILE A 128 -19.34 -5.86 -44.24
CA ILE A 128 -20.54 -5.70 -43.43
C ILE A 128 -21.47 -4.69 -44.10
N SER A 129 -22.19 -5.13 -45.13
CA SER A 129 -23.32 -4.38 -45.72
C SER A 129 -24.56 -4.57 -44.85
N ALA A 130 -24.63 -3.84 -43.74
CA ALA A 130 -25.69 -3.99 -42.75
C ALA A 130 -26.67 -2.82 -42.72
N ASP A 131 -27.82 -3.06 -42.11
CA ASP A 131 -28.76 -2.03 -41.68
C ASP A 131 -28.11 -1.22 -40.54
N LEU A 132 -27.61 -0.02 -40.88
CA LEU A 132 -26.87 0.85 -39.97
C LEU A 132 -27.74 2.02 -39.52
N SER A 133 -27.57 2.40 -38.25
CA SER A 133 -28.12 3.64 -37.68
C SER A 133 -27.03 4.39 -36.90
N ALA A 134 -27.02 5.71 -37.03
CA ALA A 134 -26.07 6.57 -36.33
C ALA A 134 -26.78 7.40 -35.27
N LEU A 135 -26.18 7.51 -34.10
CA LEU A 135 -26.61 8.37 -33.02
C LEU A 135 -25.60 9.50 -32.83
N VAL A 136 -26.11 10.72 -32.64
CA VAL A 136 -25.33 11.94 -32.37
C VAL A 136 -25.85 12.62 -31.10
N PRO A 137 -25.06 13.48 -30.44
CA PRO A 137 -25.46 14.06 -29.17
C PRO A 137 -26.54 15.12 -29.38
N LYS A 138 -27.28 15.46 -28.31
CA LYS A 138 -28.33 16.51 -28.34
C LYS A 138 -27.81 17.89 -28.68
N THR A 139 -26.52 18.12 -28.45
CA THR A 139 -25.80 19.36 -28.70
C THR A 139 -25.58 19.62 -30.19
N ILE A 140 -25.68 18.58 -31.03
CA ILE A 140 -25.43 18.64 -32.47
C ILE A 140 -26.72 18.32 -33.23
N SER A 141 -27.07 19.15 -34.21
CA SER A 141 -28.22 18.90 -35.08
C SER A 141 -27.95 17.69 -35.99
N PRO A 142 -28.85 16.68 -36.01
CA PRO A 142 -28.77 15.59 -36.97
C PRO A 142 -28.74 16.05 -38.43
N HIS A 143 -29.35 17.18 -38.73
CA HIS A 143 -29.36 17.76 -40.07
C HIS A 143 -27.97 18.21 -40.50
N ASP A 144 -27.25 18.91 -39.62
CA ASP A 144 -25.91 19.43 -39.91
C ASP A 144 -24.92 18.29 -40.14
N VAL A 145 -25.04 17.21 -39.35
CA VAL A 145 -24.23 16.00 -39.55
C VAL A 145 -24.60 15.33 -40.87
N ASN A 146 -25.89 15.17 -41.18
CA ASN A 146 -26.34 14.56 -42.44
C ASN A 146 -25.83 15.30 -43.68
N VAL A 147 -25.73 16.63 -43.65
CA VAL A 147 -25.18 17.43 -44.75
C VAL A 147 -23.67 17.17 -44.95
N LEU A 148 -22.96 16.85 -43.87
CA LEU A 148 -21.51 16.59 -43.86
C LEU A 148 -21.15 15.12 -44.12
N LEU A 149 -22.13 14.20 -44.08
CA LEU A 149 -21.91 12.79 -44.40
C LEU A 149 -21.72 12.61 -45.91
N MET A 150 -20.82 11.68 -46.28
CA MET A 150 -20.61 11.35 -47.68
C MET A 150 -21.85 10.66 -48.26
N LYS A 151 -22.14 10.89 -49.55
CA LYS A 151 -23.33 10.33 -50.22
C LYS A 151 -23.42 8.80 -50.15
N ASN A 152 -22.28 8.10 -50.20
CA ASN A 152 -22.22 6.65 -50.04
C ASN A 152 -22.60 6.22 -48.61
N VAL A 153 -22.16 6.96 -47.60
CA VAL A 153 -22.44 6.70 -46.19
C VAL A 153 -23.91 6.93 -45.85
N LEU A 154 -24.52 7.98 -46.41
CA LEU A 154 -25.96 8.24 -46.30
C LEU A 154 -26.80 7.11 -46.89
N ASN A 155 -26.37 6.52 -48.01
CA ASN A 155 -27.07 5.40 -48.63
C ASN A 155 -26.99 4.10 -47.80
N SER A 156 -25.92 3.94 -47.01
CA SER A 156 -25.72 2.80 -46.12
C SER A 156 -26.50 2.92 -44.79
N LEU A 157 -26.97 4.14 -44.44
CA LEU A 157 -27.84 4.40 -43.30
C LEU A 157 -29.31 4.27 -43.73
N LYS A 158 -30.11 3.44 -43.05
CA LYS A 158 -31.54 3.36 -43.37
C LYS A 158 -32.28 4.63 -42.94
N GLU A 159 -33.23 5.05 -43.77
CA GLU A 159 -34.12 6.20 -43.55
C GLU A 159 -33.44 7.58 -43.44
N ASN A 160 -32.20 7.77 -43.94
CA ASN A 160 -31.43 9.02 -43.80
C ASN A 160 -31.26 9.49 -42.34
N SER A 161 -31.39 8.59 -41.36
CA SER A 161 -31.61 8.98 -39.98
C SER A 161 -30.35 8.85 -39.14
N VAL A 162 -29.64 9.97 -39.03
CA VAL A 162 -28.92 10.29 -37.80
C VAL A 162 -29.97 10.62 -36.75
N ALA A 163 -29.98 9.89 -35.64
CA ALA A 163 -30.90 10.11 -34.54
C ALA A 163 -30.17 10.67 -33.31
N VAL A 164 -30.91 11.27 -32.39
CA VAL A 164 -30.32 11.90 -31.20
C VAL A 164 -30.17 10.87 -30.08
N GLY A 165 -28.94 10.69 -29.61
CA GLY A 165 -28.57 9.83 -28.49
C GLY A 165 -28.64 10.53 -27.13
N LYS A 166 -28.37 9.77 -26.06
CA LYS A 166 -28.29 10.26 -24.66
C LYS A 166 -26.83 10.35 -24.19
N PHE A 167 -26.03 11.16 -24.86
CA PHE A 167 -24.62 11.45 -24.52
C PHE A 167 -24.30 12.91 -24.89
N ALA A 168 -23.24 13.52 -24.34
CA ALA A 168 -22.99 14.96 -24.50
C ALA A 168 -22.12 15.27 -25.74
N ALA A 169 -21.15 14.42 -26.09
CA ALA A 169 -20.35 14.56 -27.31
C ALA A 169 -19.96 13.21 -27.96
N GLY A 170 -19.63 13.23 -29.26
CA GLY A 170 -19.16 12.06 -30.03
C GLY A 170 -20.21 11.41 -30.94
N ALA A 171 -20.10 10.11 -31.21
CA ALA A 171 -21.04 9.36 -32.05
C ALA A 171 -21.16 7.88 -31.66
N GLN A 172 -22.32 7.28 -31.92
CA GLN A 172 -22.48 5.82 -31.87
C GLN A 172 -23.04 5.30 -33.18
N VAL A 173 -22.51 4.17 -33.67
CA VAL A 173 -23.00 3.49 -34.87
C VAL A 173 -23.50 2.11 -34.48
N ARG A 174 -24.78 1.84 -34.73
CA ARG A 174 -25.43 0.57 -34.42
C ARG A 174 -25.65 -0.25 -35.67
N ILE A 175 -25.25 -1.52 -35.60
CA ILE A 175 -25.47 -2.54 -36.60
C ILE A 175 -26.71 -3.33 -36.19
N ASN A 176 -27.87 -2.97 -36.76
CA ASN A 176 -29.18 -3.50 -36.33
C ASN A 176 -29.26 -5.03 -36.47
N ASN A 177 -28.69 -5.57 -37.56
CA ASN A 177 -28.72 -7.01 -37.86
C ASN A 177 -27.86 -7.86 -36.90
N LYS A 178 -26.82 -7.29 -36.28
CA LYS A 178 -25.86 -8.02 -35.45
C LYS A 178 -25.94 -7.65 -33.96
N LYS A 179 -26.82 -6.71 -33.57
CA LYS A 179 -26.89 -6.14 -32.22
C LYS A 179 -25.53 -5.62 -31.70
N VAL A 180 -24.67 -5.16 -32.62
CA VAL A 180 -23.37 -4.58 -32.28
C VAL A 180 -23.52 -3.06 -32.29
N THR A 181 -22.95 -2.39 -31.29
CA THR A 181 -22.84 -0.93 -31.26
C THR A 181 -21.37 -0.57 -31.17
N ILE A 182 -20.91 0.24 -32.13
CA ILE A 182 -19.60 0.88 -32.09
C ILE A 182 -19.79 2.21 -31.37
N ASP A 183 -19.14 2.33 -30.22
CA ASP A 183 -19.25 3.50 -29.35
C ASP A 183 -17.99 4.36 -29.48
N ILE A 184 -18.18 5.60 -29.95
CA ILE A 184 -17.15 6.64 -30.02
C ILE A 184 -17.71 7.92 -29.36
N THR A 185 -18.39 7.75 -28.24
CA THR A 185 -18.79 8.85 -27.35
C THR A 185 -17.59 9.41 -26.60
N GLU A 186 -17.75 10.60 -26.02
CA GLU A 186 -16.73 11.25 -25.19
C GLU A 186 -16.18 10.36 -24.07
N ASP A 187 -17.04 9.58 -23.41
CA ASP A 187 -16.67 8.68 -22.33
C ASP A 187 -15.87 7.49 -22.87
N ALA A 188 -16.33 6.88 -23.97
CA ALA A 188 -15.63 5.79 -24.63
C ALA A 188 -14.25 6.22 -25.15
N LEU A 189 -14.16 7.42 -25.75
CA LEU A 189 -12.90 8.00 -26.22
C LEU A 189 -11.97 8.36 -25.06
N LYS A 190 -12.50 8.93 -23.99
CA LYS A 190 -11.74 9.21 -22.77
C LYS A 190 -11.15 7.93 -22.21
N ASP A 191 -11.95 6.90 -22.01
CA ASP A 191 -11.47 5.63 -21.48
C ASP A 191 -10.42 4.99 -22.39
N LEU A 192 -10.63 5.02 -23.71
CA LEU A 192 -9.68 4.49 -24.68
C LEU A 192 -8.35 5.27 -24.64
N LEU A 193 -8.40 6.60 -24.68
CA LEU A 193 -7.19 7.44 -24.70
C LEU A 193 -6.47 7.45 -23.35
N SER A 194 -7.19 7.51 -22.23
CA SER A 194 -6.64 7.40 -20.88
C SER A 194 -5.96 6.06 -20.66
N ASN A 195 -6.54 4.94 -21.11
CA ASN A 195 -5.97 3.61 -20.87
C ASN A 195 -4.82 3.26 -21.83
N TYR A 196 -4.90 3.64 -23.11
CA TYR A 196 -3.98 3.12 -24.12
C TYR A 196 -2.88 4.09 -24.57
N VAL A 197 -3.17 5.39 -24.61
CA VAL A 197 -2.26 6.35 -25.25
C VAL A 197 -1.58 7.20 -24.20
N VAL A 198 -2.34 7.80 -23.28
CA VAL A 198 -1.76 8.90 -22.53
C VAL A 198 -1.11 8.47 -21.22
N ARG A 199 -1.66 7.50 -20.49
CA ARG A 199 -1.12 7.18 -19.15
C ARG A 199 0.33 6.69 -19.17
N LYS A 200 0.73 5.87 -20.15
CA LYS A 200 2.09 5.32 -20.23
C LYS A 200 3.10 6.33 -20.75
N ASP A 201 2.75 7.09 -21.78
CA ASP A 201 3.63 8.06 -22.39
C ASP A 201 3.72 9.36 -21.57
N PHE A 202 2.62 9.78 -20.94
CA PHE A 202 2.62 10.89 -19.97
C PHE A 202 3.49 10.58 -18.76
N ARG A 203 3.35 9.39 -18.16
CA ARG A 203 4.22 8.98 -17.05
C ARG A 203 5.69 9.06 -17.44
N LYS A 204 6.03 8.59 -18.65
CA LYS A 204 7.39 8.69 -19.17
C LYS A 204 7.84 10.13 -19.43
N MET A 205 6.96 10.99 -19.92
CA MET A 205 7.34 12.37 -20.24
C MET A 205 7.49 13.23 -18.98
N ILE A 206 6.65 13.04 -17.97
CA ILE A 206 6.55 13.91 -16.80
C ILE A 206 7.32 13.38 -15.59
N PHE A 207 7.35 12.06 -15.39
CA PHE A 207 7.93 11.46 -14.18
C PHE A 207 9.25 10.71 -14.42
N THR A 208 9.78 10.72 -15.66
CA THR A 208 11.13 10.17 -15.90
C THR A 208 12.18 11.21 -15.54
N VAL A 209 12.91 10.92 -14.47
CA VAL A 209 14.29 11.35 -14.24
C VAL A 209 15.15 10.09 -14.30
#